data_AF-A0AAV4P3W1-F1
#
_entry.id   AF-A0AAV4P3W1-F1
#
_cell.length_a   1.000
_cell.length_b   1.000
_cell.length_c   1.000
_cell.angle_alpha   90.00
_cell.angle_beta   90.00
_cell.angle_gamma   90.00
#
_symmetry.space_group_name_H-M   'P 1'
#
loop_
_entity.id
_entity.type
_entity.pdbx_description
1 polymer ?
#
loop_
_entity_poly.entity_id
_entity_poly.type
_entity_poly.pdbx_seq_one_letter_code
_entity_poly.pdbx_strand_id
1 'polypeptide(L)'
;MALRKVKGNLERIFDKNLTDLVRGIRNNKENETKYIAQCIEEIKEELRQENISVKANAVAKLTYLQMLGYDISWAAFNIIEVMSSTKFTFK
;
A
#
# COMPACT_ATOMS: atom_id res chain seq x y z
N MET A 1 -2.15 -21.60 18.85
CA MET A 1 -2.47 -21.61 17.39
C MET A 1 -2.97 -20.26 16.87
N ALA A 2 -3.75 -19.48 17.63
CA ALA A 2 -4.21 -18.15 17.21
C ALA A 2 -3.07 -17.15 16.88
N LEU A 3 -2.00 -17.11 17.69
CA LEU A 3 -0.86 -16.20 17.48
C LEU A 3 -0.12 -16.42 16.14
N ARG A 4 -0.02 -17.67 15.67
CA ARG A 4 0.58 -18.00 14.37
C ARG A 4 -0.30 -17.54 13.21
N LYS A 5 -1.63 -17.62 13.35
CA LYS A 5 -2.60 -17.15 12.36
C LYS A 5 -2.60 -15.62 12.25
N VAL A 6 -2.45 -14.92 13.38
CA VAL A 6 -2.30 -13.45 13.41
C VAL A 6 -1.00 -13.02 12.73
N LYS A 7 0.12 -13.70 13.04
CA LYS A 7 1.42 -13.43 12.39
C LYS A 7 1.37 -13.64 10.87
N GLY A 8 0.76 -14.74 10.40
CA GLY A 8 0.63 -15.01 8.96
C GLY A 8 -0.32 -14.06 8.22
N ASN A 9 -1.33 -13.50 8.91
CA ASN A 9 -2.15 -12.43 8.34
C ASN A 9 -1.38 -11.11 8.25
N LEU A 10 -0.53 -10.80 9.23
CA LEU A 10 0.32 -9.61 9.20
C LEU A 10 1.31 -9.66 8.03
N GLU A 11 2.01 -10.78 7.85
CA GLU A 11 2.98 -10.92 6.74
C GLU A 11 2.28 -10.84 5.37
N ARG A 12 1.07 -11.39 5.23
CA ARG A 12 0.26 -11.24 4.01
C ARG A 12 -0.19 -9.80 3.71
N ILE A 13 -0.28 -8.92 4.69
CA ILE A 13 -0.64 -7.51 4.44
C ILE A 13 0.52 -6.83 3.70
N PHE A 14 1.76 -7.06 4.12
CA PHE A 14 2.95 -6.43 3.55
C PHE A 14 3.39 -7.04 2.20
N ASP A 15 2.92 -8.24 1.87
CA ASP A 15 3.21 -8.90 0.58
C ASP A 15 2.34 -8.39 -0.59
N LYS A 16 1.24 -7.67 -0.32
CA LYS A 16 0.37 -7.16 -1.38
C LYS A 16 1.08 -6.07 -2.18
N ASN A 17 1.43 -6.38 -3.42
CA ASN A 17 2.01 -5.41 -4.33
C ASN A 17 0.94 -4.65 -5.13
N LEU A 18 1.36 -3.69 -5.94
CA LEU A 18 0.47 -2.89 -6.79
C LEU A 18 -0.44 -3.75 -7.69
N THR A 19 0.08 -4.84 -8.26
CA THR A 19 -0.72 -5.72 -9.13
C THR A 19 -1.87 -6.36 -8.36
N ASP A 20 -1.63 -6.75 -7.11
CA ASP A 20 -2.66 -7.33 -6.24
C ASP A 20 -3.73 -6.30 -5.88
N LEU A 21 -3.34 -5.04 -5.62
CA LEU A 21 -4.29 -3.94 -5.40
C LEU A 21 -5.21 -3.76 -6.63
N VAL A 22 -4.63 -3.64 -7.83
CA VAL A 22 -5.40 -3.43 -9.07
C VAL A 22 -6.34 -4.60 -9.34
N ARG A 23 -5.87 -5.84 -9.17
CA ARG A 23 -6.72 -7.04 -9.30
C ARG A 23 -7.82 -7.06 -8.24
N GLY A 24 -7.48 -6.69 -7.01
CA GLY A 24 -8.41 -6.60 -5.88
C GLY A 24 -9.55 -5.64 -6.16
N ILE A 25 -9.25 -4.42 -6.60
CA ILE A 25 -10.24 -3.40 -6.99
C ILE A 25 -11.14 -3.96 -8.10
N ARG A 26 -10.57 -4.50 -9.17
CA ARG A 26 -11.32 -5.05 -10.32
C ARG A 26 -12.25 -6.22 -9.95
N ASN A 27 -11.88 -7.01 -8.93
CA ASN A 27 -12.67 -8.14 -8.45
C ASN A 27 -13.76 -7.71 -7.45
N ASN A 28 -13.73 -6.48 -6.93
CA ASN A 28 -14.68 -5.96 -5.93
C ASN A 28 -15.61 -4.89 -6.51
N LYS A 29 -16.09 -5.05 -7.76
CA LYS A 29 -16.90 -4.03 -8.47
C LYS A 29 -18.11 -3.51 -7.69
N GLU A 30 -18.77 -4.38 -6.92
CA GLU A 30 -19.97 -4.02 -6.14
C GLU A 30 -19.64 -3.37 -4.79
N ASN A 31 -18.39 -3.46 -4.33
CA ASN A 31 -17.93 -2.99 -3.01
C ASN A 31 -16.59 -2.23 -3.10
N GLU A 32 -16.35 -1.57 -4.23
CA GLU A 32 -15.05 -0.99 -4.58
C GLU A 32 -14.60 0.03 -3.54
N THR A 33 -15.49 0.95 -3.15
CA THR A 33 -15.22 1.97 -2.13
C THR A 33 -14.77 1.37 -0.80
N LYS A 34 -15.43 0.31 -0.34
CA LYS A 34 -15.09 -0.36 0.92
C LYS A 34 -13.75 -1.07 0.83
N TYR A 35 -13.48 -1.72 -0.31
CA TYR A 35 -12.21 -2.39 -0.56
C TYR A 35 -11.04 -1.39 -0.60
N ILE A 36 -11.21 -0.28 -1.33
CA ILE A 36 -10.19 0.78 -1.40
C ILE A 36 -9.95 1.41 -0.03
N ALA A 37 -11.00 1.68 0.74
CA ALA A 37 -10.84 2.20 2.11
C ALA A 37 -9.99 1.25 2.98
N GLN A 38 -10.23 -0.07 2.89
CA GLN A 38 -9.39 -1.05 3.57
C GLN A 38 -7.94 -1.02 3.07
N CYS A 39 -7.72 -0.96 1.76
CA CYS A 39 -6.38 -0.87 1.20
C CYS A 39 -5.64 0.40 1.64
N ILE A 40 -6.32 1.54 1.79
CA ILE A 40 -5.73 2.78 2.30
C ILE A 40 -5.26 2.61 3.75
N GLU A 41 -6.05 1.96 4.60
CA GLU A 41 -5.62 1.68 5.98
C GLU A 41 -4.43 0.71 6.03
N GLU A 42 -4.42 -0.33 5.19
CA GLU A 42 -3.27 -1.23 5.04
C GLU A 42 -2.00 -0.46 4.61
N ILE A 43 -2.12 0.42 3.60
CA ILE A 43 -1.03 1.28 3.11
C ILE A 43 -0.51 2.22 4.21
N LYS A 44 -1.38 2.79 5.05
CA LYS A 44 -0.93 3.65 6.17
C LYS A 44 -0.04 2.89 7.14
N GLU A 45 -0.34 1.62 7.42
CA GLU A 45 0.51 0.77 8.27
C GLU A 45 1.83 0.39 7.59
N GLU A 46 1.82 0.20 6.26
CA GLU A 46 3.04 -0.02 5.47
C GLU A 46 3.99 1.19 5.51
N LEU A 47 3.44 2.41 5.41
CA LEU A 47 4.24 3.64 5.46
C LEU A 47 4.89 3.89 6.82
N ARG A 48 4.40 3.27 7.90
CA ARG A 48 5.01 3.35 9.23
C ARG A 48 6.22 2.41 9.41
N GLN A 49 6.45 1.48 8.48
CA GLN A 49 7.56 0.54 8.56
C GLN A 49 8.89 1.24 8.26
N GLU A 50 9.98 0.83 8.92
CA GLU A 50 11.33 1.38 8.63
C GLU A 50 11.89 0.89 7.29
N ASN A 51 11.37 -0.23 6.75
CA ASN A 51 11.86 -0.80 5.51
C ASN A 51 11.42 0.05 4.31
N ILE A 52 12.39 0.75 3.71
CA ILE A 52 12.17 1.60 2.54
C ILE A 52 11.55 0.87 1.34
N SER A 53 11.78 -0.45 1.21
CA SER A 53 11.18 -1.24 0.12
C SER A 53 9.67 -1.41 0.30
N VAL A 54 9.22 -1.53 1.56
CA VAL A 54 7.80 -1.57 1.91
C VAL A 54 7.17 -0.20 1.64
N LYS A 55 7.82 0.89 2.06
CA LYS A 55 7.37 2.25 1.75
C LYS A 55 7.27 2.51 0.24
N ALA A 56 8.24 2.05 -0.55
CA ALA A 56 8.22 2.20 -1.99
C ALA A 56 7.03 1.47 -2.63
N ASN A 57 6.73 0.25 -2.20
CA ASN A 57 5.54 -0.48 -2.67
C ASN A 57 4.23 0.21 -2.25
N ALA A 58 4.16 0.75 -1.03
CA ALA A 58 3.03 1.52 -0.54
C ALA A 58 2.81 2.82 -1.35
N VAL A 59 3.88 3.56 -1.66
CA VAL A 59 3.83 4.74 -2.52
C VAL A 59 3.36 4.38 -3.94
N ALA A 60 3.86 3.28 -4.53
CA ALA A 60 3.39 2.83 -5.83
C ALA A 60 1.88 2.53 -5.85
N LYS A 61 1.36 1.93 -4.77
CA LYS A 61 -0.08 1.72 -4.57
C LYS A 61 -0.85 3.05 -4.46
N LEU A 62 -0.33 4.03 -3.73
CA LEU A 62 -0.94 5.35 -3.60
C LEU A 62 -0.98 6.11 -4.93
N THR A 63 0.06 6.04 -5.75
CA THR A 63 0.07 6.66 -7.08
C THR A 63 -1.09 6.14 -7.94
N TYR A 64 -1.38 4.83 -7.86
CA TYR A 64 -2.53 4.26 -8.56
C TYR A 64 -3.86 4.80 -8.02
N LEU A 65 -4.03 4.88 -6.70
CA LEU A 65 -5.23 5.44 -6.09
C LEU A 65 -5.40 6.93 -6.39
N GLN A 66 -4.30 7.69 -6.47
CA GLN A 66 -4.33 9.09 -6.90
C GLN A 66 -4.86 9.22 -8.33
N MET A 67 -4.47 8.33 -9.25
CA MET A 67 -5.02 8.31 -10.62
C MET A 67 -6.52 7.99 -10.66
N LEU A 68 -7.06 7.32 -9.62
CA LEU A 68 -8.50 7.11 -9.43
C LEU A 68 -9.20 8.30 -8.74
N GLY A 69 -8.44 9.35 -8.37
CA GLY A 69 -8.98 10.57 -7.75
C GLY A 69 -8.98 10.60 -6.22
N TYR A 70 -8.31 9.65 -5.55
CA TYR A 70 -8.18 9.67 -4.09
C TYR A 70 -7.12 10.66 -3.63
N ASP A 71 -7.40 11.39 -2.55
CA ASP A 71 -6.41 12.26 -1.91
C ASP A 71 -5.32 11.43 -1.21
N ILE A 72 -4.08 11.74 -1.56
CA ILE A 72 -2.87 11.12 -0.97
C ILE A 72 -1.96 12.15 -0.32
N SER A 73 -2.42 13.40 -0.14
CA SER A 73 -1.59 14.51 0.37
C SER A 73 -0.97 14.20 1.74
N TRP A 74 -1.64 13.38 2.55
CA TRP A 74 -1.16 12.88 3.84
C TRP A 74 0.11 12.01 3.75
N ALA A 75 0.45 11.48 2.57
CA ALA A 75 1.64 10.67 2.33
C ALA A 75 2.82 11.45 1.74
N ALA A 76 2.71 12.77 1.55
CA ALA A 76 3.72 13.59 0.84
C ALA A 76 5.15 13.39 1.35
N PHE A 77 5.36 13.36 2.68
CA PHE A 77 6.69 13.12 3.25
C PHE A 77 7.22 11.71 2.97
N ASN A 78 6.36 10.68 3.03
CA ASN A 78 6.76 9.32 2.70
C ASN A 78 7.16 9.19 1.22
N ILE A 79 6.48 9.93 0.33
CA ILE A 79 6.83 9.99 -1.09
C ILE A 79 8.23 10.61 -1.24
N ILE A 80 8.50 11.75 -0.61
CA ILE A 80 9.82 12.40 -0.67
C ILE A 80 10.92 11.48 -0.12
N GLU A 81 10.65 10.79 0.99
CA GLU A 81 11.56 9.81 1.58
C GLU A 81 11.91 8.70 0.59
N VAL A 82 10.90 8.08 -0.02
CA VAL A 82 11.09 7.05 -1.06
C VAL A 82 11.86 7.60 -2.27
N MET A 83 11.50 8.79 -2.76
CA MET A 83 12.16 9.46 -3.87
C MET A 83 13.61 9.83 -3.57
N SER A 84 13.99 9.99 -2.30
CA SER A 84 15.37 10.25 -1.89
C SER A 84 16.26 9.00 -1.86
N SER A 85 15.67 7.80 -2.01
CA SER A 85 16.43 6.55 -2.06
C SER A 85 17.45 6.54 -3.20
N THR A 86 18.58 5.87 -2.97
CA THR A 86 19.62 5.64 -3.99
C THR A 86 19.21 4.61 -5.04
N LYS A 87 18.18 3.79 -4.77
CA LYS A 87 17.66 2.82 -5.74
C LYS A 87 16.71 3.50 -6.72
N PHE A 88 17.10 3.54 -7.99
CA PHE A 88 16.29 4.15 -9.06
C PHE A 88 14.91 3.49 -9.20
N THR A 89 14.79 2.19 -8.96
CA THR A 89 13.52 1.45 -9.05
C THR A 89 12.46 1.87 -8.02
N PHE A 90 12.83 2.70 -7.03
CA PHE A 90 11.89 3.25 -6.06
C PHE A 90 11.39 4.67 -6.43
N LYS A 91 11.93 5.25 -7.50
CA LYS A 91 11.53 6.55 -8.05
C LYS A 91 10.52 6.36 -9.17
#